data_AF-A0A5B7DXF9-F1
#
_entry.id   AF-A0A5B7DXF9-F1
#
_cell.length_a   1.000
_cell.length_b   1.000
_cell.length_c   1.000
_cell.angle_alpha   90.00
_cell.angle_beta   90.00
_cell.angle_gamma   90.00
#
_symmetry.space_group_name_H-M   'P 1'
#
loop_
_entity.id
_entity.type
_entity.pdbx_description
1 polymer ?
#
loop_
_entity_poly.entity_id
_entity_poly.type
_entity_poly.pdbx_seq_one_letter_code
_entity_poly.pdbx_strand_id
1 'polypeptide(L)'
;MKKSTKELLVINPTLHPTDFLIDYEQAARRANEETFPVKGCFYHLSQNVYRRVETDGLQQLYQTDQDFSLKIRMIPALAFCPTT
;
A
#
# COMPACT_ATOMS: atom_id res chain seq x y z
N MET A 1 -2.61 16.67 5.46
CA MET A 1 -1.38 17.29 4.93
C MET A 1 -0.22 16.35 5.29
N LYS A 2 0.17 15.43 4.40
CA LYS A 2 1.27 14.50 4.65
C LYS A 2 2.56 15.32 4.53
N LYS A 3 3.29 15.49 5.63
CA LYS A 3 4.59 16.18 5.62
C LYS A 3 5.50 15.47 4.62
N SER A 4 6.15 16.26 3.76
CA SER A 4 7.10 15.75 2.78
C SER A 4 8.28 15.12 3.54
N THR A 5 8.77 13.95 3.11
CA THR A 5 9.87 13.28 3.81
C THR A 5 11.16 14.12 3.85
N LYS A 6 11.31 15.09 2.94
CA LYS A 6 12.38 16.09 2.98
C LYS A 6 12.32 16.98 4.23
N GLU A 7 11.12 17.24 4.75
CA GLU A 7 10.94 18.03 5.98
C GLU A 7 11.45 17.27 7.22
N LEU A 8 11.46 15.93 7.19
CA LEU A 8 12.01 15.13 8.29
C LEU A 8 13.53 15.24 8.37
N LEU A 9 14.22 15.32 7.24
CA LEU A 9 15.67 15.52 7.20
C LEU A 9 16.08 16.92 7.68
N VAL A 10 15.21 17.92 7.48
CA VAL A 10 15.43 19.28 8.03
C VAL A 10 15.33 19.27 9.56
N ILE A 11 14.41 18.48 10.12
CA ILE A 11 14.22 18.36 11.57
C ILE A 11 15.33 17.52 12.23
N ASN A 12 15.73 16.43 11.57
CA ASN A 12 16.81 15.57 12.05
C ASN A 12 17.67 15.07 10.87
N PRO A 13 18.83 15.72 10.61
CA PRO A 13 19.70 15.38 9.49
C PRO A 13 20.37 13.99 9.59
N THR A 14 20.40 13.39 10.79
CA THR A 14 21.05 12.09 11.02
C THR A 14 20.10 10.90 10.84
N LEU A 15 18.88 11.15 10.37
CA LEU A 15 17.94 10.11 10.02
C LEU A 15 18.45 9.27 8.85
N HIS A 16 18.56 7.97 9.08
CA HIS A 16 18.88 6.98 8.05
C HIS A 16 17.81 5.88 8.02
N PRO A 17 16.56 6.21 7.61
CA PRO A 17 15.52 5.21 7.51
C PRO A 17 15.88 4.19 6.41
N THR A 18 15.81 2.91 6.75
CA THR A 18 16.08 1.81 5.82
C THR A 18 14.89 1.53 4.91
N ASP A 19 13.68 1.84 5.39
CA ASP A 19 12.43 1.58 4.70
C ASP A 19 11.40 2.67 5.00
N PHE A 20 10.71 3.13 3.96
CA PHE A 20 9.57 4.04 4.08
C PHE A 20 8.29 3.35 3.59
N LEU A 21 7.38 3.01 4.51
CA LEU A 21 6.09 2.41 4.19
C LEU A 21 5.08 3.50 3.80
N ILE A 22 4.58 3.42 2.58
CA ILE A 22 3.61 4.40 2.07
C ILE A 22 2.27 3.77 1.73
N ASP A 23 1.24 4.62 1.72
CA ASP A 23 0.03 4.30 1.00
C ASP A 23 0.23 4.45 -0.52
N TYR A 24 -0.60 3.76 -1.29
CA TYR A 24 -0.38 3.54 -2.73
C TYR A 24 -0.66 4.80 -3.58
N GLU A 25 -0.84 5.97 -2.96
CA GLU A 25 -1.15 7.24 -3.64
C GLU A 25 0.03 7.72 -4.50
N GLN A 26 -0.26 8.13 -5.74
CA GLN A 26 0.78 8.54 -6.69
C GLN A 26 1.58 9.76 -6.21
N ALA A 27 0.91 10.73 -5.57
CA ALA A 27 1.59 11.91 -5.04
C ALA A 27 2.55 11.56 -3.91
N ALA A 28 2.14 10.66 -3.01
CA ALA A 28 2.97 10.18 -1.90
C ALA A 28 4.15 9.33 -2.40
N ARG A 29 3.96 8.49 -3.42
CA ARG A 29 5.06 7.78 -4.09
C ARG A 29 6.11 8.73 -4.64
N ARG A 30 5.69 9.60 -5.57
CA ARG A 30 6.61 10.49 -6.30
C ARG A 30 7.39 11.42 -5.38
N ALA A 31 6.76 11.91 -4.32
CA ALA A 31 7.43 12.79 -3.35
C ALA A 31 8.55 12.09 -2.57
N ASN A 32 8.50 10.77 -2.44
CA ASN A 32 9.37 10.01 -1.53
C ASN A 32 10.34 9.07 -2.26
N GLU A 33 9.99 8.60 -3.47
CA GLU A 33 10.82 7.68 -4.29
C GLU A 33 12.21 8.25 -4.62
N GLU A 34 12.33 9.58 -4.73
CA GLU A 34 13.63 10.24 -4.99
C GLU A 34 14.51 10.39 -3.74
N THR A 35 13.94 10.26 -2.53
CA THR A 35 14.64 10.60 -1.28
C THR A 35 14.94 9.36 -0.42
N PHE A 36 14.07 8.34 -0.44
CA PHE A 36 14.20 7.16 0.40
C PHE A 36 13.78 5.88 -0.33
N PRO A 37 14.27 4.70 0.09
CA PRO A 37 13.73 3.43 -0.36
C PRO A 37 12.25 3.31 0.06
N VAL A 38 11.35 3.31 -0.92
CA VAL A 38 9.91 3.26 -0.69
C VAL A 38 9.40 1.82 -0.80
N LYS A 39 8.68 1.36 0.23
CA LYS A 39 7.95 0.09 0.22
C LYS A 39 6.45 0.34 0.27
N GLY A 40 5.70 -0.49 -0.46
CA GLY A 40 4.24 -0.47 -0.40
C GLY A 40 3.75 -1.06 0.92
N CYS A 41 2.83 -0.37 1.60
CA CYS A 41 2.22 -0.88 2.83
C CYS A 41 1.17 -1.97 2.54
N PHE A 42 1.42 -3.20 2.96
CA PHE A 42 0.51 -4.34 2.75
C PHE A 42 -0.92 -4.11 3.29
N TYR A 43 -1.05 -3.42 4.43
CA TYR A 43 -2.35 -3.05 4.99
C TYR A 43 -3.14 -2.16 4.02
N HIS A 44 -2.52 -1.09 3.50
CA HIS A 44 -3.15 -0.20 2.54
C HIS A 44 -3.43 -0.89 1.19
N LEU A 45 -2.57 -1.82 0.76
CA LEU A 45 -2.85 -2.66 -0.40
C LEU A 45 -4.14 -3.47 -0.20
N SER A 46 -4.23 -4.18 0.91
CA SER A 46 -5.39 -5.01 1.26
C SER A 46 -6.67 -4.18 1.38
N GLN A 47 -6.58 -3.01 2.01
CA GLN A 47 -7.68 -2.07 2.14
C GLN A 47 -8.15 -1.54 0.77
N ASN A 48 -7.23 -1.22 -0.13
CA ASN A 48 -7.58 -0.74 -1.47
C ASN A 48 -8.25 -1.82 -2.32
N VAL A 49 -7.79 -3.07 -2.21
CA VAL A 49 -8.45 -4.22 -2.85
C VAL A 49 -9.88 -4.37 -2.34
N TYR A 50 -10.10 -4.29 -1.01
CA TYR A 50 -11.46 -4.36 -0.46
C TYR A 50 -12.32 -3.17 -0.89
N ARG A 51 -11.82 -1.93 -0.84
CA ARG A 51 -12.55 -0.75 -1.34
C ARG A 51 -12.99 -0.92 -2.80
N ARG A 52 -12.20 -1.62 -3.62
CA ARG A 52 -12.58 -1.92 -4.99
C ARG A 52 -13.78 -2.87 -5.05
N VAL A 53 -13.79 -3.91 -4.23
CA VAL A 53 -14.97 -4.80 -4.05
C VAL A 53 -16.21 -3.98 -3.67
N GLU A 54 -16.08 -3.02 -2.76
CA GLU A 54 -17.18 -2.13 -2.36
C GLU A 54 -17.65 -1.22 -3.50
N THR A 55 -16.72 -0.60 -4.21
CA THR A 55 -17.01 0.30 -5.34
C THR A 55 -17.74 -0.44 -6.47
N ASP A 56 -17.40 -1.71 -6.69
CA ASP A 56 -18.02 -2.54 -7.72
C ASP A 56 -19.33 -3.19 -7.23
N GLY A 57 -19.79 -2.94 -5.99
CA GLY A 57 -21.03 -3.50 -5.43
C GLY A 57 -20.96 -4.99 -5.09
N LEU A 58 -19.75 -5.55 -5.00
CA LEU A 58 -19.50 -6.99 -4.85
C LEU A 58 -19.40 -7.44 -3.38
N GLN A 59 -19.76 -6.58 -2.41
CA GLN A 59 -19.64 -6.89 -0.98
C GLN A 59 -20.43 -8.12 -0.56
N GLN A 60 -21.67 -8.28 -1.03
CA GLN A 60 -22.48 -9.45 -0.71
C GLN A 60 -21.83 -10.72 -1.25
N LEU A 61 -21.40 -10.72 -2.53
CA LEU A 61 -20.71 -11.85 -3.13
C LEU A 61 -19.42 -12.19 -2.38
N TYR A 62 -18.66 -11.18 -1.95
CA TYR A 62 -17.46 -11.38 -1.14
C TYR A 62 -17.73 -12.02 0.23
N GLN A 63 -18.90 -11.76 0.82
CA GLN A 63 -19.29 -12.30 2.12
C GLN A 63 -19.89 -13.71 2.03
N THR A 64 -20.59 -14.02 0.93
CA THR A 64 -21.36 -15.26 0.79
C THR A 64 -20.66 -16.33 -0.04
N ASP A 65 -19.73 -15.95 -0.92
CA ASP A 65 -18.98 -16.88 -1.78
C ASP A 65 -17.51 -16.98 -1.34
N GLN A 66 -17.16 -18.14 -0.79
CA GLN A 66 -15.83 -18.40 -0.27
C GLN A 66 -14.74 -18.45 -1.36
N ASP A 67 -15.07 -18.94 -2.55
CA ASP A 67 -14.13 -19.04 -3.67
C ASP A 67 -13.82 -17.66 -4.25
N PHE A 68 -14.84 -16.81 -4.38
CA PHE A 68 -14.68 -15.42 -4.75
C PHE A 68 -13.85 -14.67 -3.70
N SER A 69 -14.20 -14.80 -2.41
CA SER A 69 -13.43 -14.20 -1.32
C SER A 69 -11.96 -14.63 -1.33
N LEU A 70 -11.70 -15.91 -1.56
CA LEU A 70 -10.33 -16.44 -1.66
C LEU A 70 -9.58 -15.80 -2.83
N LYS A 71 -10.17 -15.77 -4.03
CA LYS A 71 -9.55 -15.15 -5.23
C LYS A 71 -9.22 -13.67 -5.00
N ILE A 72 -10.11 -12.92 -4.37
CA ILE A 72 -9.85 -11.51 -4.02
C ILE A 72 -8.69 -11.38 -3.03
N ARG A 73 -8.63 -12.24 -1.99
CA ARG A 73 -7.53 -12.23 -1.00
C ARG A 73 -6.18 -12.67 -1.58
N MET A 74 -6.17 -13.41 -2.69
CA MET A 74 -4.94 -13.76 -3.40
C MET A 74 -4.27 -12.55 -4.06
N ILE A 75 -5.02 -11.50 -4.43
CA ILE A 75 -4.47 -10.29 -5.05
C ILE A 75 -3.41 -9.62 -4.17
N PRO A 76 -3.70 -9.21 -2.92
CA PRO A 76 -2.68 -8.64 -2.05
C PRO A 76 -1.59 -9.67 -1.70
N ALA A 77 -1.91 -10.97 -1.64
CA ALA A 77 -0.94 -12.02 -1.32
C ALA A 77 0.19 -12.14 -2.36
N LEU A 78 0.00 -11.64 -3.58
CA LEU A 78 1.07 -11.54 -4.59
C LEU A 78 2.27 -10.72 -4.11
N ALA A 79 2.10 -9.83 -3.13
CA ALA A 79 3.21 -9.09 -2.51
C ALA A 79 4.25 -10.00 -1.83
N PHE A 80 3.90 -11.25 -1.53
CA PHE A 80 4.79 -12.25 -0.95
C PHE A 80 5.28 -13.29 -1.97
N CYS A 81 4.89 -13.14 -3.24
CA CYS A 81 5.40 -13.98 -4.30
C CYS A 81 6.84 -13.54 -4.63
N PRO A 82 7.80 -14.48 -4.75
CA PRO A 82 9.15 -14.15 -5.19
C PRO A 82 9.14 -13.47 -6.57
N THR A 83 9.84 -12.35 -6.69
CA THR A 83 10.18 -11.77 -8.00
C THR A 83 11.40 -12.52 -8.52
N THR A 84 11.21 -13.33 -9.55
CA THR A 84 12.30 -14.01 -10.30
C THR A 84 13.38 -13.05 -10.75
#